data_AF-A0A933ELN7-F1
#
_entry.id   AF-A0A933ELN7-F1
#
_cell.length_a   1.000
_cell.length_b   1.000
_cell.length_c   1.000
_cell.angle_alpha   90.00
_cell.angle_beta   90.00
_cell.angle_gamma   90.00
#
_symmetry.space_group_name_H-M   'P 1'
#
loop_
_entity.id
_entity.type
_entity.pdbx_description
1 polymer ?
#
loop_
_entity_poly.entity_id
_entity_poly.type
_entity_poly.pdbx_seq_one_letter_code
_entity_poly.pdbx_strand_id
1 'polypeptide(L)'
;MKDEVDSSFIVHHSSFLLPMRTPYGGDCKHYYADFNRGRATQECRLPRADAASEKWKPDLCRECPVPRIQLANACPHLILHGRIDRGFLGLNRKMIVGASCRQTQEPVTEPAIGCGRCHETEQPFRFTLE
;
A
#
# COMPACT_ATOMS: atom_id res chain seq x y z
N MET A 1 0.51 -39.88 -25.15
CA MET A 1 -0.50 -39.88 -24.08
C MET A 1 0.21 -40.01 -22.74
N LYS A 2 0.61 -38.85 -22.22
CA LYS A 2 1.02 -38.54 -20.85
C LYS A 2 1.34 -37.05 -20.90
N ASP A 3 0.32 -36.28 -20.61
CA ASP A 3 0.35 -34.83 -20.50
C ASP A 3 1.14 -34.48 -19.23
N GLU A 4 2.40 -34.08 -19.39
CA GLU A 4 3.15 -33.36 -18.35
C GLU A 4 2.98 -31.87 -18.64
N VAL A 5 2.02 -31.26 -17.95
CA VAL A 5 1.88 -29.80 -17.89
C VAL A 5 3.05 -29.29 -17.05
N ASP A 6 4.04 -28.71 -17.73
CA ASP A 6 5.18 -28.04 -17.12
C ASP A 6 4.70 -26.87 -16.25
N SER A 7 4.83 -27.06 -14.93
CA SER A 7 4.47 -26.13 -13.86
C SER A 7 5.50 -25.01 -13.72
N SER A 8 5.96 -24.46 -14.84
CA SER A 8 6.87 -23.30 -14.92
C SER A 8 6.14 -22.01 -15.35
N PHE A 9 4.82 -22.08 -15.58
CA PHE A 9 3.97 -20.93 -15.91
C PHE A 9 3.26 -20.41 -14.65
N ILE A 10 3.86 -19.42 -13.96
CA ILE A 10 3.29 -18.33 -13.14
C ILE A 10 4.38 -17.89 -12.15
N VAL A 11 5.33 -17.07 -12.59
CA VAL A 11 6.02 -16.06 -11.73
C VAL A 11 6.71 -15.00 -12.58
N HIS A 12 6.09 -14.61 -13.69
CA HIS A 12 6.35 -13.30 -14.29
C HIS A 12 5.01 -12.61 -14.41
N HIS A 13 4.60 -11.88 -13.37
CA HIS A 13 3.84 -10.63 -13.49
C HIS A 13 3.76 -9.94 -12.13
N SER A 14 4.37 -8.76 -12.08
CA SER A 14 3.91 -7.59 -11.34
C SER A 14 4.10 -7.59 -9.82
N SER A 15 4.87 -6.60 -9.36
CA SER A 15 5.08 -6.15 -7.98
C SER A 15 3.82 -5.63 -7.27
N PHE A 16 2.65 -6.20 -7.57
CA PHE A 16 1.37 -5.92 -6.94
C PHE A 16 1.10 -7.01 -5.91
N LEU A 17 1.60 -6.82 -4.69
CA LEU A 17 1.08 -7.55 -3.54
C LEU A 17 -0.42 -7.26 -3.48
N LEU A 18 -1.25 -8.26 -3.79
CA LEU A 18 -2.70 -8.14 -3.66
C LEU A 18 -3.00 -7.66 -2.24
N PRO A 19 -3.82 -6.60 -2.10
CA PRO A 19 -4.11 -6.07 -0.78
C PRO A 19 -4.84 -7.13 0.04
N MET A 20 -4.48 -7.25 1.31
CA MET A 20 -5.18 -8.13 2.24
C MET A 20 -6.05 -7.32 3.17
N ARG A 21 -7.16 -7.93 3.58
CA ARG A 21 -8.13 -7.30 4.47
C ARG A 21 -7.57 -7.22 5.88
N THR A 22 -7.45 -6.00 6.39
CA THR A 22 -6.98 -5.73 7.76
C THR A 22 -7.97 -6.26 8.80
N PRO A 23 -7.57 -6.36 10.09
CA PRO A 23 -8.47 -6.77 11.17
C PRO A 23 -9.70 -5.87 11.35
N TYR A 24 -9.65 -4.65 10.81
CA TYR A 24 -10.74 -3.67 10.84
C TYR A 24 -11.44 -3.51 9.48
N GLY A 25 -11.19 -4.42 8.53
CA GLY A 25 -12.00 -4.58 7.33
C GLY A 25 -11.57 -3.79 6.09
N GLY A 26 -10.58 -2.89 6.20
CA GLY A 26 -10.03 -2.17 5.04
C GLY A 26 -8.98 -3.00 4.30
N ASP A 27 -8.91 -2.87 2.97
CA ASP A 27 -7.90 -3.52 2.14
C ASP A 27 -6.58 -2.74 2.18
N CYS A 28 -5.48 -3.42 2.50
CA CYS A 28 -4.17 -2.78 2.65
C CYS A 28 -3.05 -3.66 2.09
N LYS A 29 -2.30 -3.14 1.11
CA LYS A 29 -1.14 -3.86 0.51
C LYS A 29 0.05 -4.03 1.47
N HIS A 30 0.07 -3.26 2.56
CA HIS A 30 1.13 -3.34 3.58
C HIS A 30 0.77 -4.28 4.73
N TYR A 31 -0.48 -4.72 4.83
CA TYR A 31 -0.91 -5.64 5.87
C TYR A 31 -0.63 -7.09 5.43
N TYR A 32 -0.07 -7.87 6.35
CA TYR A 32 0.06 -9.31 6.18
C TYR A 32 -0.47 -10.10 7.37
N ALA A 33 -1.12 -11.24 7.08
CA ALA A 33 -1.56 -12.20 8.08
C ALA A 33 -1.40 -13.64 7.58
N ASP A 34 -0.98 -14.53 8.47
CA ASP A 34 -0.97 -15.98 8.26
C ASP A 34 -1.52 -16.68 9.50
N PHE A 35 -2.68 -17.31 9.31
CA PHE A 35 -3.38 -18.10 10.34
C PHE A 35 -3.33 -19.61 10.09
N ASN A 36 -2.54 -20.05 9.11
CA ASN A 36 -2.51 -21.45 8.73
C ASN A 36 -1.84 -22.32 9.80
N ARG A 37 -2.44 -23.49 10.07
CA ARG A 37 -1.86 -24.55 10.93
C ARG A 37 -1.49 -24.06 12.33
N GLY A 38 -2.34 -23.25 12.95
CA GLY A 38 -2.12 -22.74 14.30
C GLY A 38 -1.13 -21.57 14.40
N ARG A 39 -0.64 -21.05 13.26
CA ARG A 39 0.05 -19.76 13.25
C ARG A 39 -0.95 -18.63 13.51
N ALA A 40 -0.44 -17.52 14.03
CA ALA A 40 -1.20 -16.29 14.25
C ALA A 40 -0.32 -15.08 13.93
N THR A 41 0.38 -15.14 12.80
CA THR A 41 1.29 -14.07 12.38
C THR A 41 0.48 -12.95 11.79
N GLN A 42 0.72 -11.73 12.28
CA GLN A 42 0.20 -10.51 11.68
C GLN A 42 1.31 -9.47 11.67
N GLU A 43 1.44 -8.72 10.59
CA GLU A 43 2.42 -7.65 10.48
C GLU A 43 1.89 -6.49 9.62
N CYS A 44 2.43 -5.29 9.86
CA CYS A 44 2.36 -4.18 8.93
C CYS A 44 3.76 -3.90 8.40
N ARG A 45 3.91 -3.95 7.08
CA ARG A 45 5.18 -3.79 6.38
C ARG A 45 5.54 -2.32 6.12
N LEU A 46 4.58 -1.41 6.26
CA LEU A 46 4.80 0.02 6.03
C LEU A 46 5.85 0.64 6.99
N PRO A 47 5.74 0.49 8.32
CA PRO A 47 6.71 1.08 9.25
C PRO A 47 8.06 0.37 9.29
N ARG A 48 8.21 -0.82 8.67
CA ARG A 48 9.47 -1.59 8.70
C ARG A 48 10.63 -0.86 8.00
N ALA A 49 10.33 0.10 7.13
CA ALA A 49 11.34 0.92 6.47
C ALA A 49 11.97 1.98 7.39
N ASP A 50 11.32 2.33 8.51
CA ASP A 50 11.79 3.33 9.46
C ASP A 50 12.32 2.62 10.72
N ALA A 51 13.64 2.65 10.93
CA ALA A 51 14.30 2.05 12.08
C ALA A 51 13.93 2.73 13.41
N ALA A 52 13.46 3.99 13.37
CA ALA A 52 12.99 4.71 14.55
C ALA A 52 11.51 4.42 14.86
N SER A 53 10.81 3.67 14.00
CA SER A 53 9.41 3.33 14.23
C SER A 53 9.23 2.35 15.38
N GLU A 54 8.15 2.55 16.12
CA GLU A 54 7.72 1.59 17.13
C GLU A 54 7.25 0.25 16.57
N LYS A 55 7.17 -0.73 17.47
CA LYS A 55 6.54 -2.02 17.18
C LYS A 55 5.07 -1.83 16.82
N TRP A 56 4.71 -2.34 15.66
CA TRP A 56 3.33 -2.39 15.19
C TRP A 56 2.48 -3.37 16.01
N LYS A 57 1.20 -3.03 16.15
CA LYS A 57 0.16 -3.88 16.72
C LYS A 57 -1.13 -3.77 15.90
N PRO A 58 -1.97 -4.83 15.87
CA PRO A 58 -3.21 -4.86 15.08
C PRO A 58 -4.16 -3.70 15.32
N ASP A 59 -4.28 -3.21 16.55
CA ASP A 59 -5.16 -2.10 16.96
C ASP A 59 -4.91 -0.81 16.18
N LEU A 60 -3.66 -0.58 15.73
CA LEU A 60 -3.31 0.58 14.91
C LEU A 60 -4.03 0.61 13.56
N CYS A 61 -4.49 -0.54 13.04
CA CYS A 61 -5.27 -0.59 11.80
C CYS A 61 -6.65 0.07 11.93
N ARG A 62 -7.17 0.28 13.14
CA ARG A 62 -8.47 0.93 13.37
C ARG A 62 -8.51 2.35 12.83
N GLU A 63 -7.43 3.11 13.05
CA GLU A 63 -7.31 4.53 12.70
C GLU A 63 -6.29 4.77 11.57
N CYS A 64 -5.73 3.69 11.00
CA CYS A 64 -4.73 3.80 9.95
C CYS A 64 -5.36 4.40 8.68
N PRO A 65 -4.81 5.49 8.11
CA PRO A 65 -5.38 6.13 6.93
C PRO A 65 -5.05 5.37 5.63
N VAL A 66 -4.12 4.41 5.66
CA VAL A 66 -3.60 3.72 4.47
C VAL A 66 -4.67 3.04 3.63
N PRO A 67 -5.62 2.25 4.18
CA PRO A 67 -6.64 1.59 3.37
C PRO A 67 -7.48 2.61 2.59
N ARG A 68 -7.87 3.72 3.23
CA ARG A 68 -8.63 4.79 2.60
C ARG A 68 -7.83 5.47 1.47
N ILE A 69 -6.55 5.75 1.71
CA ILE A 69 -5.67 6.34 0.69
C ILE A 69 -5.54 5.41 -0.52
N GLN A 70 -5.34 4.10 -0.29
CA GLN A 70 -5.19 3.11 -1.36
C GLN A 70 -6.48 2.89 -2.16
N LEU A 71 -7.63 3.01 -1.49
CA LEU A 71 -8.93 2.96 -2.15
C LEU A 71 -9.16 4.22 -3.02
N ALA A 72 -8.78 5.40 -2.53
CA ALA A 72 -9.01 6.67 -3.21
C ALA A 72 -8.01 6.95 -4.34
N ASN A 73 -6.76 6.48 -4.20
CA ASN A 73 -5.67 6.76 -5.13
C ASN A 73 -4.96 5.49 -5.59
N ALA A 74 -5.24 5.12 -6.85
CA ALA A 74 -4.66 3.96 -7.51
C ALA A 74 -3.36 4.29 -8.30
N CYS A 75 -2.80 5.50 -8.15
CA CYS A 75 -1.59 5.90 -8.89
C CYS A 75 -0.41 4.95 -8.57
N PRO A 76 0.19 4.28 -9.57
CA PRO A 76 1.30 3.34 -9.36
C PRO A 76 2.62 4.03 -8.99
N HIS A 77 2.66 5.36 -9.08
CA HIS A 77 3.80 6.17 -8.68
C HIS A 77 3.67 6.68 -7.23
N LEU A 78 2.52 6.53 -6.58
CA LEU A 78 2.35 6.93 -5.19
C LEU A 78 3.08 5.95 -4.25
N ILE A 79 4.09 6.45 -3.56
CA ILE A 79 4.82 5.73 -2.52
C ILE A 79 4.32 6.23 -1.17
N LEU A 80 3.81 5.33 -0.35
CA LEU A 80 3.47 5.62 1.04
C LEU A 80 4.66 5.29 1.93
N HIS A 81 4.96 6.19 2.84
CA HIS A 81 5.91 6.01 3.93
C HIS A 81 5.11 6.01 5.22
N GLY A 82 5.52 5.21 6.20
CA GLY A 82 4.86 5.24 7.49
C GLY A 82 5.81 4.99 8.63
N ARG A 83 5.44 5.51 9.79
CA ARG A 83 6.10 5.26 11.07
C ARG A 83 5.06 5.25 12.16
N ILE A 84 5.34 4.54 13.23
CA ILE A 84 4.48 4.52 14.40
C ILE A 84 5.08 5.45 15.44
N ASP A 85 4.29 6.45 15.82
CA ASP A 85 4.67 7.44 16.82
C ASP A 85 4.08 7.07 18.18
N ARG A 86 4.86 7.31 19.24
CA ARG A 86 4.36 7.23 20.63
C ARG A 86 3.83 8.61 20.99
N GLY A 87 2.56 8.72 21.33
CA GLY A 87 2.06 9.94 21.96
C GLY A 87 2.67 10.16 23.34
N PHE A 88 2.17 11.18 24.05
CA PHE A 88 2.67 11.57 25.36
C PHE A 88 2.67 10.39 26.34
N LEU A 89 3.82 10.16 27.00
CA LEU A 89 4.04 9.04 27.94
C LEU A 89 3.77 7.63 27.38
N GLY A 90 3.86 7.44 26.05
CA GLY A 90 3.63 6.13 25.42
C GLY A 90 2.16 5.78 25.18
N LEU A 91 1.25 6.71 25.49
CA LEU A 91 -0.18 6.61 25.19
C LEU A 91 -0.45 7.03 23.74
N ASN A 92 -1.61 6.65 23.19
CA ASN A 92 -2.08 7.08 21.87
C ASN A 92 -1.09 6.81 20.73
N ARG A 93 -0.62 5.57 20.63
CA ARG A 93 0.18 5.14 19.47
C ARG A 93 -0.64 5.33 18.19
N LYS A 94 -0.03 5.90 17.16
CA LYS A 94 -0.70 6.13 15.87
C LYS A 94 0.25 5.86 14.71
N MET A 95 -0.35 5.43 13.60
CA MET A 95 0.36 5.34 12.31
C MET A 95 0.42 6.75 11.69
N ILE A 96 1.62 7.30 11.59
CA ILE A 96 1.89 8.51 10.81
C ILE A 96 2.21 8.09 9.39
N VAL A 97 1.53 8.67 8.41
CA VAL A 97 1.68 8.34 6.99
C VAL A 97 2.07 9.59 6.21
N GLY A 98 3.18 9.49 5.48
CA GLY A 98 3.57 10.44 4.45
C GLY A 98 3.47 9.80 3.07
N ALA A 99 3.56 10.61 2.03
CA ALA A 99 3.61 10.11 0.66
C ALA A 99 4.58 10.91 -0.20
N SER A 100 5.14 10.25 -1.20
CA SER A 100 5.90 10.89 -2.28
C SER A 100 5.50 10.29 -3.62
N CYS A 101 5.69 11.05 -4.68
CA CYS A 101 5.53 10.55 -6.04
C CYS A 101 6.87 10.06 -6.57
N ARG A 102 6.92 8.82 -7.05
CA ARG A 102 8.12 8.23 -7.66
C ARG A 102 8.55 8.95 -8.93
N GLN A 103 7.62 9.52 -9.69
CA GLN A 103 7.90 10.17 -10.97
C GLN A 103 8.47 11.58 -10.78
N THR A 104 7.84 12.38 -9.92
CA THR A 104 8.26 13.78 -9.68
C THR A 104 9.32 13.87 -8.57
N GLN A 105 9.46 12.81 -7.76
CA GLN A 105 10.32 12.75 -6.57
C GLN A 105 9.96 13.78 -5.49
N GLU A 106 8.75 14.36 -5.59
CA GLU A 106 8.25 15.36 -4.64
C GLU A 106 7.34 14.72 -3.59
N PRO A 107 7.23 15.36 -2.40
CA PRO A 107 6.22 14.99 -1.41
C PRO A 107 4.81 15.21 -1.95
N VAL A 108 3.87 14.34 -1.57
CA VAL A 108 2.44 14.45 -1.92
C VAL A 108 1.67 14.84 -0.66
N THR A 109 1.20 16.08 -0.62
CA THR A 109 0.50 16.67 0.53
C THR A 109 -0.84 15.98 0.81
N GLU A 110 -1.56 15.60 -0.24
CA GLU A 110 -2.87 14.93 -0.16
C GLU A 110 -2.80 13.56 -0.86
N PRO A 111 -2.36 12.50 -0.16
CA PRO A 111 -2.13 11.19 -0.77
C PRO A 111 -3.38 10.57 -1.38
N ALA A 112 -4.57 10.91 -0.88
CA ALA A 112 -5.84 10.43 -1.43
C ALA A 112 -6.21 11.06 -2.79
N ILE A 113 -5.61 12.21 -3.14
CA ILE A 113 -5.82 12.89 -4.42
C ILE A 113 -4.69 12.55 -5.40
N GLY A 114 -3.44 12.54 -4.92
CA GLY A 114 -2.25 12.30 -5.73
C GLY A 114 -1.46 13.57 -6.02
N CYS A 115 -0.44 13.45 -6.87
CA CYS A 115 0.50 14.55 -7.12
C CYS A 115 0.08 15.53 -8.23
N GLY A 116 -1.09 15.32 -8.85
CA GLY A 116 -1.57 16.11 -10.00
C GLY A 116 -0.87 15.79 -11.32
N ARG A 117 0.43 15.46 -11.31
CA ARG A 117 1.26 15.36 -12.53
C ARG A 117 1.26 14.01 -13.24
N CYS A 118 0.98 12.91 -12.54
CA CYS A 118 1.10 11.55 -13.13
C CYS A 118 0.07 11.24 -14.22
N HIS A 119 -0.97 12.07 -14.38
CA HIS A 119 -2.09 11.82 -15.30
C HIS A 119 -2.31 12.96 -16.30
N GLU A 120 -1.36 13.89 -16.44
CA GLU A 120 -1.45 15.06 -17.35
C GLU A 120 -1.26 14.71 -18.84
N THR A 121 -1.23 13.41 -19.21
CA THR A 121 -1.12 13.02 -20.63
C THR A 121 -2.48 13.16 -21.32
N GLU A 122 -2.74 14.35 -21.84
CA GLU A 122 -3.81 14.58 -22.80
C GLU A 122 -3.57 13.72 -24.05
N GLN A 123 -4.46 12.77 -24.31
CA GLN A 123 -4.68 12.29 -25.66
C GLN A 123 -5.69 13.25 -26.29
N PRO A 124 -5.30 14.18 -27.18
CA PRO A 124 -6.30 14.78 -28.06
C PRO A 124 -6.86 13.64 -28.91
N PHE A 125 -8.13 13.28 -28.67
CA PHE A 125 -8.90 12.45 -29.58
C PHE A 125 -8.92 13.15 -30.95
N ARG A 126 -7.99 12.79 -31.83
CA ARG A 126 -8.02 13.17 -33.24
C ARG A 126 -9.08 12.31 -33.90
N PHE A 127 -10.29 12.83 -34.03
CA PHE A 127 -11.20 12.39 -35.07
C PHE A 127 -10.65 12.91 -36.40
N THR A 128 -10.03 12.04 -37.18
CA THR A 128 -9.79 12.31 -38.59
C THR A 128 -11.11 12.03 -39.29
N LEU A 129 -11.79 13.08 -39.76
CA LEU A 129 -12.95 12.96 -40.63
C LEU A 129 -12.40 12.80 -42.05
N GLU A 130 -12.52 11.60 -42.62
CA GLU A 130 -12.41 11.35 -44.07
C GLU A 130 -13.81 11.26 -44.68
#